data_AF-A0AB34GE09-F1
#
_entry.id   AF-A0AB34GE09-F1
#
_cell.length_a   1.000
_cell.length_b   1.000
_cell.length_c   1.000
_cell.angle_alpha   90.00
_cell.angle_beta   90.00
_cell.angle_gamma   90.00
#
_symmetry.space_group_name_H-M   'P 1'
#
loop_
_entity.id
_entity.type
_entity.pdbx_description
1 polymer ?
#
loop_
_entity_poly.entity_id
_entity_poly.type
_entity_poly.pdbx_seq_one_letter_code
_entity_poly.pdbx_strand_id
1 'polypeptide(L)'
;MSSQIRQNFSPGVEAAVHRLANVPLRAFYTYLSLGFYFDRDNVALEGMGHFFHELTEEKHEGAEHPHLCDFLESHFLDEQVKAVKKLSDHVTNLRRLAGPQAGLDEYVFDRLTLRHD
;
A
#
# COMPACT_ATOMS: atom_id res chain seq x y z
N MET A 1 27.81 4.91 22.12
CA MET A 1 28.42 3.59 22.40
C MET A 1 28.05 2.68 21.24
N SER A 2 29.01 1.95 20.67
CA SER A 2 28.77 0.99 19.57
C SER A 2 28.28 -0.35 20.12
N SER A 3 27.35 -1.00 19.44
CA SER A 3 26.92 -2.37 19.76
C SER A 3 28.13 -3.34 19.70
N GLN A 4 28.17 -4.30 20.63
CA GLN A 4 29.25 -5.31 20.71
C GLN A 4 29.27 -6.29 19.53
N ILE A 5 28.15 -6.40 18.80
CA ILE A 5 28.00 -7.31 17.65
C ILE A 5 28.13 -6.59 16.29
N ARG A 6 28.44 -5.29 16.28
CA ARG A 6 28.50 -4.51 15.03
C ARG A 6 29.72 -4.90 14.20
N GLN A 7 29.51 -5.61 13.10
CA GLN A 7 30.54 -5.98 12.12
C GLN A 7 30.22 -5.38 10.75
N ASN A 8 31.18 -4.68 10.15
CA ASN A 8 31.07 -4.12 8.78
C ASN A 8 29.82 -3.25 8.49
N PHE A 9 29.23 -2.63 9.52
CA PHE A 9 27.99 -1.84 9.38
C PHE A 9 28.32 -0.36 9.52
N SER A 10 28.42 0.38 8.41
CA SER A 10 28.74 1.82 8.46
C SER A 10 27.54 2.64 8.95
N PRO A 11 27.75 3.84 9.53
CA PRO A 11 26.64 4.73 9.92
C PRO A 11 25.73 5.11 8.75
N GLY A 12 26.27 5.17 7.52
CA GLY A 12 25.50 5.44 6.32
C GLY A 12 24.53 4.31 5.98
N VAL A 13 24.97 3.05 6.12
CA VAL A 13 24.13 1.87 5.92
C VAL A 13 23.07 1.79 7.02
N GLU A 14 23.43 2.06 8.28
CA GLU A 14 22.49 2.13 9.40
C GLU A 14 21.37 3.14 9.17
N ALA A 15 21.71 4.35 8.73
CA ALA A 15 20.72 5.38 8.39
C ALA A 15 19.87 5.01 7.17
N ALA A 16 20.44 4.33 6.18
CA ALA A 16 19.71 3.85 5.01
C ALA A 16 18.68 2.77 5.40
N VAL A 17 19.08 1.78 6.20
CA VAL A 17 18.19 0.73 6.73
C VAL A 17 17.07 1.35 7.57
N HIS A 18 17.37 2.32 8.43
CA HIS A 18 16.35 3.01 9.22
C HIS A 18 15.33 3.74 8.34
N ARG A 19 15.81 4.49 7.33
CA ARG A 19 14.91 5.16 6.37
C ARG A 19 14.06 4.15 5.61
N LEU A 20 14.67 3.05 5.18
CA LEU A 20 14.03 2.04 4.36
C LEU A 20 13.05 1.17 5.14
N ALA A 21 13.25 0.95 6.44
CA ALA A 21 12.27 0.32 7.31
C ALA A 21 11.04 1.22 7.54
N ASN A 22 11.22 2.55 7.55
CA ASN A 22 10.13 3.49 7.80
C ASN A 22 9.18 3.67 6.59
N VAL A 23 9.67 3.46 5.37
CA VAL A 23 8.86 3.59 4.14
C VAL A 23 7.73 2.54 4.03
N PRO A 24 7.97 1.21 4.15
CA PRO A 24 6.92 0.20 4.11
C PRO A 24 5.95 0.34 5.29
N LEU A 25 6.44 0.63 6.49
CA LEU A 25 5.59 0.88 7.66
C LEU A 25 4.64 2.05 7.41
N ARG A 26 5.16 3.16 6.87
CA ARG A 26 4.32 4.32 6.53
C ARG A 26 3.28 3.98 5.44
N ALA A 27 3.66 3.20 4.43
CA ALA A 27 2.72 2.74 3.40
C ALA A 27 1.63 1.85 4.00
N PHE A 28 1.99 0.88 4.84
CA PHE A 28 1.08 0.00 5.55
C PHE A 28 0.07 0.78 6.40
N TYR A 29 0.54 1.70 7.25
CA TYR A 29 -0.35 2.54 8.06
C TYR A 29 -1.26 3.43 7.20
N THR A 30 -0.77 3.91 6.06
CA THR A 30 -1.58 4.72 5.14
C THR A 30 -2.69 3.89 4.51
N TYR A 31 -2.37 2.71 3.95
CA TYR A 31 -3.37 1.82 3.35
C TYR A 31 -4.38 1.31 4.38
N LEU A 32 -3.92 0.94 5.57
CA LEU A 32 -4.80 0.50 6.66
C LEU A 32 -5.78 1.61 7.06
N SER A 33 -5.28 2.84 7.18
CA SER A 33 -6.14 3.99 7.49
C SER A 33 -7.16 4.28 6.39
N LEU A 34 -6.82 4.01 5.12
CA LEU A 34 -7.72 4.17 3.99
C LEU A 34 -8.78 3.08 3.95
N GLY A 35 -8.42 1.81 4.19
CA GLY A 35 -9.39 0.71 4.31
C GLY A 35 -10.48 1.03 5.32
N PHE A 36 -10.09 1.36 6.56
CA PHE A 36 -11.03 1.78 7.60
C PHE A 36 -11.78 3.08 7.34
N TYR A 37 -11.28 3.96 6.46
CA TYR A 37 -12.00 5.15 6.06
C TYR A 37 -13.14 4.82 5.10
N PHE A 38 -12.90 3.94 4.12
CA PHE A 38 -13.89 3.53 3.12
C PHE A 38 -14.96 2.59 3.68
N ASP A 39 -14.65 1.83 4.73
CA ASP A 39 -15.60 0.97 5.46
C ASP A 39 -16.66 1.73 6.28
N ARG A 40 -16.50 3.05 6.48
CA ARG A 40 -17.42 3.83 7.32
C ARG A 40 -18.82 3.88 6.68
N ASP A 41 -19.87 3.78 7.50
CA ASP A 41 -21.27 3.82 7.05
C ASP A 41 -21.64 5.06 6.22
N ASN A 42 -20.94 6.18 6.40
CA ASN A 42 -21.18 7.43 5.67
C ASN A 42 -20.40 7.55 4.36
N VAL A 43 -19.46 6.64 4.09
CA VAL A 43 -18.71 6.53 2.83
C VAL A 43 -19.17 5.28 2.07
N ALA A 44 -19.18 4.13 2.74
CA ALA A 44 -19.78 2.86 2.30
C ALA A 44 -19.35 2.40 0.89
N LEU A 45 -18.07 2.61 0.55
CA LEU A 45 -17.43 2.10 -0.66
C LEU A 45 -16.67 0.82 -0.32
N GLU A 46 -17.44 -0.26 -0.15
CA GLU A 46 -16.96 -1.56 0.36
C GLU A 46 -15.88 -2.18 -0.53
N GLY A 47 -15.95 -2.00 -1.85
CA GLY A 47 -14.91 -2.49 -2.77
C GLY A 47 -13.57 -1.78 -2.56
N MET A 48 -13.58 -0.47 -2.34
CA MET A 48 -12.41 0.33 -2.02
C MET A 48 -11.84 -0.04 -0.65
N GLY A 49 -12.71 -0.27 0.35
CA GLY A 49 -12.32 -0.77 1.67
C GLY A 49 -11.58 -2.10 1.57
N HIS A 50 -12.20 -3.10 0.94
CA HIS A 50 -11.60 -4.41 0.70
C HIS A 50 -10.26 -4.31 -0.04
N PHE A 51 -10.21 -3.51 -1.11
CA PHE A 51 -8.99 -3.31 -1.90
C PHE A 51 -7.81 -2.80 -1.05
N PHE A 52 -8.06 -1.83 -0.16
CA PHE A 52 -6.99 -1.31 0.70
C PHE A 52 -6.60 -2.28 1.82
N HIS A 53 -7.52 -3.10 2.32
CA HIS A 53 -7.20 -4.17 3.27
C HIS A 53 -6.39 -5.30 2.64
N GLU A 54 -6.74 -5.72 1.42
CA GLU A 54 -5.96 -6.70 0.64
C GLU A 54 -4.52 -6.21 0.42
N LEU A 55 -4.37 -4.92 0.06
CA LEU A 55 -3.05 -4.29 -0.04
C LEU A 55 -2.29 -4.23 1.29
N THR A 56 -2.97 -4.17 2.44
CA THR A 56 -2.28 -4.21 3.74
C THR A 56 -1.77 -5.60 4.10
N GLU A 57 -2.56 -6.63 3.83
CA GLU A 57 -2.17 -8.03 4.09
C GLU A 57 -0.96 -8.42 3.22
N GLU A 58 -1.00 -8.09 1.93
CA GLU A 58 0.11 -8.33 1.00
C GLU A 58 1.43 -7.66 1.46
N LYS A 59 1.35 -6.47 2.08
CA LYS A 59 2.52 -5.77 2.61
C LYS A 59 2.99 -6.32 3.96
N HIS A 60 2.09 -6.91 4.75
CA HIS A 60 2.44 -7.55 6.02
C HIS A 60 3.23 -8.84 5.79
N GLU A 61 2.76 -9.71 4.88
CA GLU A 61 3.43 -10.98 4.55
C GLU A 61 4.84 -10.79 4.01
N GLY A 62 5.07 -9.75 3.21
CA GLY A 62 6.42 -9.42 2.75
C GLY A 62 7.39 -9.13 3.91
N ALA A 63 6.94 -8.39 4.93
CA ALA A 63 7.80 -7.90 5.99
C ALA A 63 8.40 -9.01 6.90
N GLU A 64 7.90 -10.24 6.81
CA GLU A 64 8.37 -11.39 7.61
C GLU A 64 9.61 -12.10 7.02
N HIS A 65 10.11 -11.70 5.84
CA HIS A 65 11.24 -12.39 5.20
C HIS A 65 12.61 -12.10 5.86
N PRO A 66 13.38 -13.13 6.28
CA PRO A 66 14.60 -12.97 7.09
C PRO A 66 15.82 -12.41 6.36
N HIS A 67 15.77 -12.29 5.03
CA HIS A 67 16.85 -11.72 4.23
C HIS A 67 16.46 -10.33 3.72
N LEU A 68 16.68 -9.34 4.57
CA LEU A 68 16.29 -7.95 4.36
C LEU A 68 16.69 -7.39 2.98
N CYS A 69 17.87 -7.72 2.44
CA CYS A 69 18.31 -7.19 1.15
C CYS A 69 17.58 -7.80 -0.06
N ASP A 70 17.44 -9.14 -0.11
CA ASP A 70 16.68 -9.81 -1.18
C ASP A 70 15.21 -9.42 -1.12
N PHE A 71 14.66 -9.28 0.10
CA PHE A 71 13.30 -8.82 0.33
C PHE A 71 13.06 -7.40 -0.22
N LEU A 72 13.97 -6.47 0.05
CA LEU A 72 13.85 -5.07 -0.38
C LEU A 72 14.02 -4.89 -1.88
N GLU A 73 14.90 -5.66 -2.52
CA GLU A 73 15.25 -5.49 -3.93
C GLU A 73 14.29 -6.24 -4.85
N SER A 74 13.91 -7.47 -4.50
CA SER A 74 13.05 -8.30 -5.35
C SER A 74 11.56 -8.17 -5.05
N HIS A 75 11.18 -8.08 -3.77
CA HIS A 75 9.77 -8.13 -3.36
C HIS A 75 9.18 -6.73 -3.15
N PHE A 76 9.88 -5.84 -2.46
CA PHE A 76 9.32 -4.53 -2.13
C PHE A 76 9.14 -3.64 -3.36
N LEU A 77 10.15 -3.57 -4.24
CA LEU A 77 10.10 -2.70 -5.42
C LEU A 77 9.08 -3.18 -6.45
N ASP A 78 9.02 -4.48 -6.74
CA ASP A 78 8.09 -5.04 -7.72
C ASP A 78 6.63 -4.89 -7.24
N GLU A 79 6.37 -5.21 -5.96
CA GLU A 79 5.03 -5.06 -5.39
C GLU A 79 4.62 -3.58 -5.21
N GLN A 80 5.57 -2.67 -5.02
CA GLN A 80 5.26 -1.22 -5.03
C GLN A 80 4.90 -0.75 -6.45
N VAL A 81 5.60 -1.23 -7.48
CA VAL A 81 5.30 -0.86 -8.88
C VAL A 81 3.94 -1.39 -9.30
N LYS A 82 3.60 -2.65 -8.97
CA LYS A 82 2.28 -3.24 -9.24
C LYS A 82 1.15 -2.49 -8.53
N ALA A 83 1.32 -2.17 -7.25
CA ALA A 83 0.33 -1.40 -6.50
C ALA A 83 0.13 0.01 -7.08
N VAL A 84 1.21 0.71 -7.43
CA VAL A 84 1.15 2.04 -8.08
C VAL A 84 0.45 1.97 -9.44
N LYS A 85 0.72 0.94 -10.23
CA LYS A 85 0.05 0.71 -11.51
C LYS A 85 -1.45 0.49 -11.32
N LYS A 86 -1.85 -0.38 -10.39
CA LYS A 86 -3.26 -0.67 -10.07
C LYS A 86 -4.00 0.58 -9.61
N LEU A 87 -3.39 1.38 -8.72
CA LEU A 87 -3.93 2.68 -8.29
C LEU A 87 -4.04 3.68 -9.46
N SER A 88 -3.02 3.78 -10.31
CA SER A 88 -3.03 4.66 -11.49
C SER A 88 -4.16 4.29 -12.47
N ASP A 89 -4.41 3.00 -12.65
CA ASP A 89 -5.48 2.51 -13.51
C ASP A 89 -6.86 2.85 -12.91
N HIS A 90 -7.03 2.69 -11.59
CA HIS A 90 -8.26 3.09 -10.89
C HIS A 90 -8.52 4.60 -10.98
N VAL A 91 -7.50 5.45 -10.75
CA VAL A 91 -7.62 6.92 -10.91
C VAL A 91 -7.99 7.29 -12.35
N THR A 92 -7.42 6.60 -13.33
CA THR A 92 -7.74 6.84 -14.75
C THR A 92 -9.19 6.44 -15.06
N ASN A 93 -9.67 5.33 -14.51
CA ASN A 93 -11.06 4.90 -14.69
C ASN A 93 -12.05 5.88 -14.03
N LEU A 94 -11.78 6.31 -12.80
CA LEU A 94 -12.58 7.33 -12.11
C LEU A 94 -12.63 8.63 -12.91
N ARG A 95 -11.49 9.12 -13.39
CA ARG A 95 -11.43 10.35 -14.20
C ARG A 95 -12.21 10.25 -15.52
N ARG A 96 -12.36 9.05 -16.10
CA ARG A 96 -13.16 8.81 -17.31
C ARG A 96 -14.65 8.71 -17.01
N LEU A 97 -15.00 8.25 -15.81
CA LEU A 97 -16.38 8.16 -15.32
C LEU A 97 -16.89 9.48 -14.74
N ALA A 98 -15.99 10.42 -14.42
CA ALA A 98 -16.30 11.75 -13.90
C ALA A 98 -17.24 12.53 -14.83
N GLY A 99 -18.54 12.37 -14.60
CA GLY A 99 -19.61 13.13 -15.21
C GLY A 99 -20.02 14.33 -14.34
N PRO A 100 -21.02 15.11 -14.76
CA PRO A 100 -21.50 16.29 -14.02
C PRO A 100 -22.09 15.99 -12.63
N GLN A 101 -22.17 14.72 -12.23
CA GLN A 101 -22.83 14.27 -11.01
C GLN A 101 -21.80 13.61 -10.10
N ALA A 102 -21.31 14.37 -9.13
CA ALA A 102 -20.28 13.92 -8.19
C ALA A 102 -20.76 12.71 -7.36
N GLY A 103 -19.98 11.62 -7.34
CA GLY A 103 -20.14 10.48 -6.44
C GLY A 103 -20.86 9.26 -7.05
N LEU A 104 -21.63 9.43 -8.14
CA LEU A 104 -22.23 8.29 -8.85
C LEU A 104 -21.19 7.46 -9.59
N ASP A 105 -20.19 8.14 -10.15
CA ASP A 105 -19.04 7.55 -10.81
C ASP A 105 -18.18 6.71 -9.86
N GLU A 106 -17.92 7.23 -8.66
CA GLU A 106 -17.19 6.53 -7.60
C GLU A 106 -17.94 5.27 -7.13
N TYR A 107 -19.26 5.39 -6.89
CA TYR A 107 -20.10 4.27 -6.47
C TYR A 107 -20.20 3.17 -7.53
N VAL A 108 -20.39 3.55 -8.80
CA VAL A 108 -20.46 2.59 -9.91
C VAL A 108 -19.11 1.90 -10.10
N PHE A 109 -18.01 2.65 -9.99
CA PHE A 109 -16.67 2.09 -10.07
C PHE A 109 -16.39 1.08 -8.96
N ASP A 110 -16.72 1.43 -7.72
CA ASP A 110 -16.60 0.57 -6.54
C ASP A 110 -17.32 -0.77 -6.75
N ARG A 111 -18.59 -0.73 -7.19
CA ARG A 111 -19.39 -1.93 -7.41
C ARG A 111 -18.96 -2.78 -8.59
N LEU A 112 -18.58 -2.18 -9.71
CA LEU A 112 -18.34 -2.92 -10.95
C LEU A 112 -16.89 -3.36 -11.14
N THR A 113 -15.95 -2.73 -10.43
CA THR A 113 -14.50 -2.97 -10.64
C THR A 113 -13.81 -3.54 -9.41
N LEU A 114 -14.20 -3.11 -8.20
CA LEU A 114 -13.47 -3.41 -6.97
C LEU A 114 -14.19 -4.42 -6.07
N ARG A 115 -15.52 -4.46 -6.13
CA ARG A 115 -16.30 -5.46 -5.42
C ARG A 115 -16.18 -6.82 -6.11
N HIS A 116 -15.61 -7.79 -5.42
CA HIS A 116 -15.69 -9.20 -5.79
C HIS A 116 -16.89 -9.83 -5.08
N ASP A 117 -17.73 -10.57 -5.80
CA ASP A 117 -18.89 -11.32 -5.25
C ASP A 117 -18.47 -12.45 -4.29
#